data_AF-A0A2E5JR48-F1
#
_entry.id   AF-A0A2E5JR48-F1
#
_cell.length_a   1.000
_cell.length_b   1.000
_cell.length_c   1.000
_cell.angle_alpha   90.00
_cell.angle_beta   90.00
_cell.angle_gamma   90.00
#
_symmetry.space_group_name_H-M   'P 1'
#
loop_
_entity.id
_entity.type
_entity.pdbx_description
1 polymer ?
#
loop_
_entity_poly.entity_id
_entity_poly.type
_entity_poly.pdbx_seq_one_letter_code
_entity_poly.pdbx_strand_id
1 'polypeptide(L)'
;MKIEEQFKKLLNTSSDTIESDAFLKSLHSERLRRDDRRKKLYDGFVSLCFVLVFSFITMSQLTNDPAIYASVDLQPYEEMDEETEEYVNDLAYYLINTSDDIWETINFFETINFDNVIAMNNGDIYE
;
A
#
# COMPACT_ATOMS: atom_id res chain seq x y z
N MET A 1 45.57 -11.89 13.39
CA MET A 1 45.24 -11.46 14.76
C MET A 1 46.22 -12.15 15.70
N LYS A 2 47.06 -11.37 16.39
CA LYS A 2 48.24 -11.80 17.17
C LYS A 2 47.89 -12.34 18.57
N ILE A 3 46.80 -13.11 18.69
CA ILE A 3 46.33 -13.60 19.99
C ILE A 3 47.38 -14.50 20.61
N GLU A 4 48.03 -15.35 19.81
CA GLU A 4 49.06 -16.26 20.27
C GLU A 4 50.33 -15.53 20.74
N GLU A 5 50.76 -14.47 20.04
CA GLU A 5 51.88 -13.63 20.47
C GLU A 5 51.55 -12.84 21.74
N GLN A 6 50.32 -12.34 21.86
CA GLN A 6 49.84 -11.63 23.06
C GLN A 6 49.73 -12.59 24.25
N PHE A 7 49.27 -13.81 24.03
CA PHE A 7 49.16 -14.84 25.06
C PHE A 7 50.52 -15.29 25.56
N LYS A 8 51.48 -15.52 24.65
CA LYS A 8 52.88 -15.82 24.99
C LYS A 8 53.54 -14.67 25.75
N LYS A 9 53.23 -13.41 25.42
CA LYS A 9 53.76 -12.23 26.12
C LYS A 9 53.21 -12.08 27.56
N LEU A 10 51.94 -12.43 27.76
CA LEU A 10 51.31 -12.46 29.08
C LEU A 10 51.84 -13.61 29.94
N LEU A 11 52.09 -14.78 29.34
CA LEU A 11 52.64 -15.95 30.04
C LEU A 11 54.12 -15.78 30.45
N ASN A 12 54.92 -15.07 29.65
CA ASN A 12 56.34 -14.82 29.90
C ASN A 12 56.62 -13.64 30.86
N THR A 13 55.59 -12.94 31.33
CA THR A 13 55.74 -11.91 32.38
C THR A 13 55.57 -12.59 33.73
N SER A 14 56.69 -12.90 34.38
CA SER A 14 56.80 -13.62 35.65
C SER A 14 55.90 -13.06 36.75
N SER A 15 55.00 -13.90 37.27
CA SER A 15 54.91 -14.33 38.68
C SER A 15 55.10 -13.32 39.83
N ASP A 16 54.78 -12.04 39.66
CA ASP A 16 54.52 -11.18 40.83
C ASP A 16 53.17 -10.48 40.66
N THR A 17 52.15 -11.18 41.18
CA THR A 17 50.75 -10.76 41.34
C THR A 17 50.06 -10.21 40.09
N ILE A 18 49.69 -11.11 39.19
CA ILE A 18 48.48 -10.86 38.38
C ILE A 18 47.33 -10.69 39.40
N GLU A 19 46.84 -9.46 39.57
CA GLU A 19 45.65 -9.19 40.39
C GLU A 19 44.45 -9.96 39.82
N SER A 20 44.24 -11.16 40.36
CA SER A 20 43.19 -12.09 39.94
C SER A 20 41.82 -11.41 39.93
N ASP A 21 41.54 -10.56 40.91
CA ASP A 21 40.29 -9.79 40.99
C ASP A 21 40.14 -8.77 39.86
N ALA A 22 41.21 -8.06 39.50
CA ALA A 22 41.18 -7.12 38.38
C ALA A 22 40.96 -7.85 37.04
N PHE A 23 41.60 -9.01 36.87
CA PHE A 23 41.39 -9.86 35.70
C PHE A 23 39.96 -10.41 35.63
N LEU A 24 39.44 -11.00 36.71
CA LEU A 24 38.09 -11.54 36.78
C LEU A 24 37.03 -10.47 36.55
N LYS A 25 37.21 -9.27 37.12
CA LYS A 25 36.32 -8.12 36.91
C LYS A 25 36.33 -7.67 35.45
N SER A 26 37.50 -7.60 34.82
CA SER A 26 37.62 -7.27 33.40
C SER A 26 36.91 -8.31 32.52
N LEU A 27 37.08 -9.60 32.82
CA LEU A 27 36.48 -10.71 32.08
C LEU A 27 34.95 -10.73 32.20
N HIS A 28 34.43 -10.49 33.40
CA HIS A 28 32.98 -10.35 33.62
C HIS A 28 32.40 -9.15 32.89
N SER A 29 33.07 -7.99 32.94
CA SER A 29 32.62 -6.78 32.25
C SER A 29 32.58 -6.96 30.73
N GLU A 30 33.56 -7.68 30.17
CA GLU A 30 33.62 -7.96 28.75
C GLU A 30 32.56 -8.98 28.31
N ARG A 31 32.22 -9.95 29.16
CA ARG A 31 31.11 -10.89 28.93
C ARG A 31 29.76 -10.17 28.92
N LEU A 32 29.50 -9.32 29.90
CA LEU A 32 28.30 -8.47 29.95
C LEU A 32 28.18 -7.58 28.71
N ARG A 33 29.29 -6.94 28.29
CA ARG A 33 29.32 -6.11 27.09
C ARG A 33 28.97 -6.89 25.82
N ARG A 34 29.43 -8.14 25.71
CA ARG A 34 29.13 -9.03 24.58
C ARG A 34 27.67 -9.49 24.57
N ASP A 35 27.12 -9.81 25.74
CA ASP A 35 25.70 -10.19 25.85
C ASP A 35 24.78 -9.02 25.54
N ASP A 36 25.09 -7.81 26.01
CA ASP A 36 24.31 -6.61 25.68
C ASP A 36 24.37 -6.30 24.19
N ARG A 37 25.53 -6.48 23.55
CA ARG A 37 25.65 -6.30 22.10
C ARG A 37 24.82 -7.32 21.32
N ARG A 38 24.74 -8.56 21.79
CA ARG A 38 23.88 -9.60 21.19
C ARG A 38 22.41 -9.25 21.37
N LYS A 39 21.97 -8.85 22.57
CA LYS A 39 20.59 -8.42 22.83
C LYS A 39 20.17 -7.27 21.92
N LYS A 40 21.00 -6.23 21.78
CA LYS A 40 20.74 -5.12 20.87
C LYS A 40 20.56 -5.55 19.40
N LEU A 41 21.33 -6.54 18.95
CA LEU A 41 21.17 -7.10 17.60
C LEU A 41 19.87 -7.91 17.47
N TYR A 42 19.50 -8.68 18.49
CA TYR A 42 18.22 -9.40 18.52
C TYR A 42 17.04 -8.44 18.52
N ASP A 43 17.05 -7.42 19.38
CA ASP A 43 15.98 -6.43 19.45
C ASP A 43 15.83 -5.67 18.12
N GLY A 44 16.94 -5.31 17.49
CA GLY A 44 16.94 -4.71 16.15
C GLY A 44 16.37 -5.64 15.07
N PHE A 45 16.74 -6.93 15.11
CA PHE A 45 16.20 -7.92 14.18
C PHE A 45 14.70 -8.15 14.37
N VAL A 46 14.24 -8.24 15.61
CA VAL A 46 12.82 -8.38 15.96
C VAL A 46 12.03 -7.16 15.46
N SER A 47 12.54 -5.94 15.66
CA SER A 47 11.91 -4.72 15.15
C SER A 47 11.81 -4.71 13.62
N LEU A 48 12.84 -5.18 12.91
CA LEU A 48 12.82 -5.29 11.45
C LEU A 48 11.74 -6.26 10.99
N CYS A 49 11.61 -7.42 11.64
CA CYS A 49 10.55 -8.39 11.33
C CYS A 49 9.15 -7.78 11.49
N PHE A 50 8.91 -7.00 12.56
CA PHE A 50 7.63 -6.32 12.74
C PHE A 50 7.31 -5.35 11.61
N VAL A 51 8.28 -4.54 11.18
CA VAL A 51 8.10 -3.60 10.06
C VAL A 51 7.78 -4.34 8.76
N LEU A 52 8.51 -5.43 8.47
CA LEU A 52 8.26 -6.24 7.26
C LEU A 52 6.86 -6.87 7.26
N VAL A 53 6.42 -7.45 8.38
CA VAL A 53 5.09 -8.04 8.51
C VAL A 53 4.00 -6.97 8.35
N PHE A 54 4.14 -5.82 9.01
CA PHE A 54 3.19 -4.72 8.85
C PHE A 54 3.14 -4.18 7.42
N SER A 55 4.29 -4.07 6.77
CA SER A 55 4.39 -3.62 5.37
C SER A 55 3.70 -4.61 4.43
N PHE A 56 3.91 -5.91 4.64
CA PHE A 56 3.28 -6.96 3.86
C PHE A 56 1.76 -7.01 4.05
N ILE A 57 1.27 -6.90 5.29
CA ILE A 57 -0.17 -6.83 5.59
C ILE A 57 -0.78 -5.59 4.92
N THR A 58 -0.13 -4.43 5.05
CA THR A 58 -0.61 -3.16 4.46
C THR A 58 -0.68 -3.26 2.93
N MET A 59 0.32 -3.86 2.29
CA MET A 59 0.33 -4.07 0.85
C MET A 59 -0.72 -5.10 0.40
N SER A 60 -0.97 -6.12 1.21
CA SER A 60 -2.00 -7.14 0.95
C SER A 60 -3.42 -6.58 1.11
N GLN A 61 -3.61 -5.52 1.90
CA GLN A 61 -4.89 -4.80 2.00
C GLN A 61 -5.14 -3.87 0.79
N LEU A 62 -4.13 -3.64 -0.04
CA LEU A 62 -4.26 -2.88 -1.30
C LEU A 62 -4.91 -3.73 -2.43
N THR A 63 -5.51 -4.88 -2.08
CA THR A 63 -6.18 -5.85 -2.97
C THR A 63 -7.48 -5.35 -3.61
N ASN A 64 -7.94 -4.14 -3.30
CA ASN A 64 -8.95 -3.51 -4.17
C ASN A 64 -8.24 -3.12 -5.47
N ASP A 65 -8.40 -3.97 -6.48
CA ASP A 65 -7.92 -3.72 -7.83
C ASP A 65 -8.40 -2.32 -8.25
N PRO A 66 -7.48 -1.34 -8.42
CA PRO A 66 -7.87 -0.02 -8.86
C PRO A 66 -8.54 -0.09 -10.23
N ALA A 67 -8.34 -1.15 -11.03
CA ALA A 67 -9.04 -1.34 -12.29
C ALA A 67 -10.53 -1.66 -12.12
N ILE A 68 -10.97 -2.28 -11.01
CA ILE A 68 -12.40 -2.60 -10.81
C ILE A 68 -13.21 -1.38 -10.39
N TYR A 69 -12.59 -0.42 -9.69
CA TYR A 69 -13.25 0.82 -9.27
C TYR A 69 -12.93 2.02 -10.18
N ALA A 70 -11.86 1.98 -10.98
CA ALA A 70 -11.58 2.98 -12.00
C ALA A 70 -12.23 2.68 -13.35
N SER A 71 -12.75 1.46 -13.58
CA SER A 71 -13.24 1.03 -14.90
C SER A 71 -14.55 1.67 -15.33
N VAL A 72 -15.44 2.04 -14.41
CA VAL A 72 -16.70 2.72 -14.78
C VAL A 72 -16.45 4.13 -15.32
N ASP A 73 -15.38 4.79 -14.90
CA ASP A 73 -15.00 6.14 -15.35
C ASP A 73 -14.08 6.12 -16.59
N LEU A 74 -13.57 4.95 -16.96
CA LEU A 74 -12.59 4.76 -18.04
C LEU A 74 -13.14 3.93 -19.21
N GLN A 75 -14.43 3.60 -19.22
CA GLN A 75 -15.03 3.01 -20.42
C GLN A 75 -14.96 4.07 -21.54
N PRO A 76 -14.38 3.73 -22.71
CA PRO A 76 -14.36 4.65 -23.83
C PRO A 76 -15.80 5.00 -24.20
N TYR A 77 -16.09 6.29 -24.24
CA TYR A 77 -17.37 6.82 -24.69
C TYR A 77 -17.60 6.32 -26.12
N GLU A 78 -18.61 5.48 -26.32
CA GLU A 78 -19.04 5.10 -27.67
C GLU A 78 -20.03 6.17 -28.12
N GLU A 79 -19.54 7.10 -28.94
CA GLU A 79 -20.35 8.18 -29.49
C GLU A 79 -21.57 7.59 -30.21
N MET A 80 -22.76 8.09 -29.87
CA MET A 80 -23.99 7.74 -30.56
C MET A 80 -23.88 8.13 -32.04
N ASP A 81 -24.54 7.40 -32.93
CA ASP A 81 -24.65 7.86 -34.31
C ASP A 81 -25.43 9.18 -34.39
N GLU A 82 -25.03 10.04 -35.33
CA GLU A 82 -25.54 11.41 -35.49
C GLU A 82 -27.08 11.48 -35.61
N GLU A 83 -27.68 10.49 -36.29
CA GLU A 83 -29.14 10.41 -36.48
C GLU A 83 -29.87 10.13 -35.17
N THR A 84 -29.36 9.19 -34.37
CA THR A 84 -29.96 8.85 -33.08
C THR A 84 -29.76 9.96 -32.05
N GLU A 85 -28.60 10.64 -32.06
CA GLU A 85 -28.35 11.79 -31.17
C GLU A 85 -29.31 12.95 -31.48
N GLU A 86 -29.50 13.27 -32.76
CA GLU A 86 -30.45 14.30 -33.20
C GLU A 86 -31.88 13.96 -32.78
N TYR A 87 -32.32 12.71 -32.98
CA TYR A 87 -33.65 12.25 -32.55
C TYR A 87 -33.87 12.38 -31.04
N VAL A 88 -32.88 11.98 -30.24
CA VAL A 88 -32.95 12.03 -28.77
C VAL A 88 -33.01 13.48 -28.27
N ASN A 89 -32.24 14.38 -28.89
CA ASN A 89 -32.27 15.81 -28.58
C ASN A 89 -33.61 16.47 -28.98
N ASP A 90 -34.14 16.14 -30.15
CA ASP A 90 -35.44 16.66 -30.60
C ASP A 90 -36.58 16.18 -29.71
N LEU A 91 -36.55 14.92 -29.28
CA LEU A 91 -37.51 14.38 -28.31
C LEU A 91 -37.41 15.13 -26.98
N ALA A 92 -36.20 15.40 -26.50
CA ALA A 92 -36.00 16.15 -25.26
C ALA A 92 -36.55 17.58 -25.37
N TYR A 93 -36.25 18.26 -26.48
CA TYR A 93 -36.78 19.59 -26.77
C TYR A 93 -38.31 19.57 -26.87
N TYR A 94 -38.89 18.57 -27.52
CA TYR A 94 -40.35 18.43 -27.63
C TYR A 94 -41.01 18.25 -26.26
N LEU A 95 -40.47 17.38 -25.41
CA LEU A 95 -41.01 17.11 -24.08
C LEU A 95 -40.94 18.36 -23.19
N ILE A 96 -39.83 19.10 -23.20
CA ILE A 96 -39.68 20.34 -22.44
C ILE A 96 -40.70 21.40 -22.87
N ASN A 97 -40.94 21.53 -24.18
CA ASN A 97 -41.82 22.57 -24.71
C ASN A 97 -43.31 22.18 -24.67
N THR A 98 -43.63 20.89 -24.59
CA THR A 98 -45.01 20.39 -24.59
C THR A 98 -45.50 20.04 -23.20
N SER A 99 -44.62 19.82 -22.23
CA SER A 99 -45.05 19.47 -20.87
C SER A 99 -45.61 20.68 -20.12
N ASP A 100 -46.80 20.51 -19.56
CA ASP A 100 -47.40 21.47 -18.66
C ASP A 100 -46.64 21.56 -17.31
N ASP A 101 -45.92 20.50 -16.92
CA ASP A 101 -45.05 20.47 -15.74
C ASP A 101 -43.60 20.11 -16.11
N ILE A 102 -42.75 21.13 -16.17
CA ILE A 102 -41.32 20.99 -16.49
C ILE A 102 -40.59 20.14 -15.44
N TRP A 103 -41.04 20.12 -14.18
CA TRP A 103 -40.38 19.33 -13.14
C TRP A 103 -40.63 17.83 -13.32
N GLU A 104 -41.80 17.46 -13.80
CA GLU A 104 -42.11 16.07 -14.16
C GLU A 104 -41.22 15.59 -15.32
N THR A 105 -41.02 16.46 -16.32
CA THR A 105 -40.12 16.19 -17.46
C THR A 105 -38.65 16.10 -17.04
N ILE A 106 -38.17 16.98 -16.16
CA ILE A 106 -36.81 16.90 -15.61
C ILE A 106 -36.62 15.61 -14.81
N ASN A 107 -37.58 15.27 -13.94
CA ASN A 107 -37.53 14.03 -13.16
C ASN A 107 -37.55 12.78 -14.06
N PHE A 108 -38.28 12.83 -15.19
CA PHE A 108 -38.23 11.78 -16.21
C PHE A 108 -36.81 11.64 -16.81
N PHE A 109 -36.16 12.73 -17.21
CA PHE A 109 -34.78 12.70 -17.74
C PHE A 109 -33.76 12.19 -16.71
N GLU A 110 -33.89 12.58 -15.44
CA GLU A 110 -33.06 12.06 -14.35
C GLU A 110 -33.30 10.56 -14.13
N THR A 111 -34.56 10.12 -14.18
CA THR A 111 -34.94 8.71 -13.97
C THR A 111 -34.37 7.80 -15.05
N ILE A 112 -34.38 8.24 -16.31
CA ILE A 112 -33.79 7.48 -17.41
C ILE A 112 -32.28 7.67 -17.52
N ASN A 113 -31.69 8.51 -16.65
CA ASN A 113 -30.29 8.92 -16.70
C ASN A 113 -29.92 9.38 -18.12
N PHE A 114 -30.62 10.41 -18.62
CA PHE A 114 -30.55 10.86 -20.01
C PHE A 114 -29.12 11.14 -20.49
N ASP A 115 -28.26 11.70 -19.63
CA ASP A 115 -26.83 11.89 -19.89
C ASP A 115 -26.12 10.56 -20.22
N ASN A 116 -26.53 9.48 -19.56
CA ASN A 116 -26.03 8.14 -19.81
C ASN A 116 -26.70 7.49 -21.03
N VAL A 117 -27.96 7.81 -21.35
CA VAL A 117 -28.60 7.37 -22.61
C VAL A 117 -27.90 8.00 -23.82
N ILE A 118 -27.47 9.25 -23.71
CA ILE A 118 -26.64 9.89 -24.73
C ILE A 118 -25.27 9.22 -24.86
N ALA A 119 -24.77 8.64 -23.76
CA ALA A 119 -23.48 7.98 -23.67
C ALA A 119 -23.50 6.45 -23.93
N MET A 120 -24.67 5.82 -23.86
CA MET A 120 -24.85 4.36 -23.95
C MET A 120 -25.51 4.00 -25.27
N ASN A 121 -24.79 4.19 -26.38
CA ASN A 121 -24.96 3.27 -27.51
C ASN A 121 -24.17 1.99 -27.22
N ASN A 122 -24.50 1.32 -26.12
CA ASN A 122 -23.97 -0.01 -25.86
C ASN A 122 -24.61 -0.94 -26.89
N GLY A 123 -23.89 -1.19 -27.98
CA GLY A 123 -24.18 -2.28 -28.89
C GLY A 123 -24.45 -3.55 -28.08
N ASP A 124 -25.58 -4.18 -28.38
CA ASP A 124 -26.13 -5.37 -27.75
C ASP A 124 -25.08 -6.28 -27.08
N ILE A 125 -25.13 -6.35 -25.75
CA ILE A 125 -24.64 -7.52 -25.01
C ILE A 125 -25.86 -8.19 -24.36
N TYR A 126 -26.74 -8.74 -25.21
CA TYR A 126 -27.60 -9.84 -24.79
C TYR A 126 -26.76 -11.12 -24.75
N GLU A 127 -26.96 -11.90 -23.67
CA GLU A 127 -26.34 -13.19 -23.31
C GLU A 127 -25.96 -14.13 -24.46
#